data_AF-A0A831L3X4-F1
#
_entry.id   AF-A0A831L3X4-F1
#
_cell.length_a   1.000
_cell.length_b   1.000
_cell.length_c   1.000
_cell.angle_alpha   90.00
_cell.angle_beta   90.00
_cell.angle_gamma   90.00
#
_symmetry.space_group_name_H-M   'P 1'
#
loop_
_entity.id
_entity.type
_entity.pdbx_description
1 polymer ?
#
loop_
_entity_poly.entity_id
_entity_poly.type
_entity_poly.pdbx_seq_one_letter_code
_entity_poly.pdbx_strand_id
1 'polypeptide(L)'
;MVSWNASMGNVPAGTDSVMGDTVSNNRIPGKAGGGLCYNRRRKDPDVTPIAHTMVGISGWLAVSRRFRGGEMAAFVLAANLPDVDFLLRMVPAVRSRIPHQYVTHNLVFVLLSTLLLFGLVRTIRVRWALLAVGVSHVVLDLLVTDMMDPIGFPILFPFSSRLFHVGGFPPFHRESLAVVFSWGNLGVMGLELLVFAVPLWVLAARRLQIPGAKRDFWR
;
A
#
# COMPACT_ATOMS: atom_id res chain seq x y z
N MET A 1 8.08 29.66 20.57
CA MET A 1 6.89 30.53 20.46
C MET A 1 7.10 31.44 19.27
N VAL A 2 6.46 31.14 18.13
CA VAL A 2 6.61 31.92 16.89
C VAL A 2 5.23 32.40 16.48
N SER A 3 5.14 33.71 16.30
CA SER A 3 3.95 34.55 16.17
C SER A 3 3.28 34.41 14.79
N TRP A 4 1.95 34.44 14.80
CA TRP A 4 1.09 34.58 13.62
C TRP A 4 0.90 36.07 13.30
N ASN A 5 1.16 36.47 12.05
CA ASN A 5 0.84 37.82 11.57
C ASN A 5 -0.23 37.73 10.48
N ALA A 6 -1.43 38.20 10.80
CA ALA A 6 -2.52 38.44 9.88
C ALA A 6 -2.47 39.90 9.42
N SER A 7 -2.41 40.16 8.11
CA SER A 7 -2.67 41.49 7.57
C SER A 7 -3.98 41.48 6.78
N MET A 8 -4.93 42.26 7.30
CA MET A 8 -6.14 42.67 6.60
C MET A 8 -5.77 43.75 5.58
N GLY A 9 -6.19 43.56 4.33
CA GLY A 9 -6.14 44.59 3.29
C GLY A 9 -7.50 45.25 3.13
N ASN A 10 -7.56 46.55 3.44
CA ASN A 10 -8.69 47.44 3.21
C ASN A 10 -9.01 47.59 1.72
N VAL A 11 -10.30 47.57 1.37
CA VAL A 11 -10.83 47.98 0.06
C VAL A 11 -11.61 49.28 0.26
N PRO A 12 -11.28 50.38 -0.46
CA PRO A 12 -12.14 51.56 -0.48
C PRO A 12 -13.20 51.46 -1.60
N ALA A 13 -14.40 51.96 -1.28
CA ALA A 13 -15.50 52.20 -2.19
C ALA A 13 -15.23 53.40 -3.10
N GLY A 14 -15.66 53.31 -4.36
CA GLY A 14 -15.64 54.38 -5.35
C GLY A 14 -16.83 54.23 -6.30
N THR A 15 -17.58 55.31 -6.45
CA THR A 15 -18.93 55.47 -7.00
C THR A 15 -18.99 55.75 -8.51
N ASP A 16 -20.12 55.34 -9.08
CA ASP A 16 -20.97 55.97 -10.11
C ASP A 16 -20.56 56.15 -11.59
N SER A 17 -21.44 55.53 -12.41
CA SER A 17 -22.10 56.04 -13.62
C SER A 17 -21.31 56.26 -14.93
N VAL A 18 -21.74 55.60 -16.02
CA VAL A 18 -22.21 56.23 -17.27
C VAL A 18 -22.98 55.18 -18.11
N MET A 19 -24.11 55.63 -18.64
CA MET A 19 -25.09 54.99 -19.50
C MET A 19 -24.69 55.16 -20.98
N GLY A 20 -24.91 54.15 -21.83
CA GLY A 20 -24.68 54.28 -23.28
C GLY A 20 -24.89 52.98 -24.05
N ASP A 21 -26.03 52.89 -24.73
CA ASP A 21 -26.41 51.84 -25.67
C ASP A 21 -25.41 51.69 -26.82
N THR A 22 -25.19 50.48 -27.38
CA THR A 22 -25.66 50.07 -28.73
C THR A 22 -25.17 48.65 -29.07
N VAL A 23 -26.05 47.95 -29.79
CA VAL A 23 -25.94 46.63 -30.44
C VAL A 23 -24.67 46.45 -31.28
N SER A 24 -23.99 45.30 -31.11
CA SER A 24 -23.27 44.62 -32.21
C SER A 24 -22.99 43.16 -31.87
N ASN A 25 -23.77 42.28 -32.50
CA ASN A 25 -23.57 40.84 -32.59
C ASN A 25 -22.17 40.51 -33.12
N ASN A 26 -21.36 39.80 -32.33
CA ASN A 26 -20.39 38.83 -32.82
C ASN A 26 -19.87 37.98 -31.66
N ARG A 27 -20.67 36.99 -31.24
CA ARG A 27 -20.20 35.96 -30.33
C ARG A 27 -19.97 34.67 -31.13
N ILE A 28 -18.70 34.43 -31.40
CA ILE A 28 -18.14 33.16 -31.85
C ILE A 28 -18.72 32.04 -30.95
N PRO A 29 -19.20 30.90 -31.49
CA PRO A 29 -19.61 29.77 -30.67
C PRO A 29 -18.36 29.15 -30.05
N GLY A 30 -17.96 29.68 -28.89
CA GLY A 30 -17.04 29.05 -27.98
C GLY A 30 -17.65 27.73 -27.54
N LYS A 31 -17.03 26.64 -27.99
CA LYS A 31 -17.25 25.27 -27.54
C LYS A 31 -17.66 25.27 -26.07
N ALA A 32 -18.92 24.95 -25.82
CA ALA A 32 -19.41 24.65 -24.49
C ALA A 32 -18.47 23.62 -23.90
N GLY A 33 -17.71 24.04 -22.89
CA GLY A 33 -16.94 23.18 -22.05
C GLY A 33 -17.92 22.20 -21.43
N GLY A 34 -17.98 21.00 -22.02
CA GLY A 34 -18.43 19.81 -21.34
C GLY A 34 -17.48 19.61 -20.17
N GLY A 35 -17.77 20.29 -19.07
CA GLY A 35 -17.27 19.96 -17.76
C GLY A 35 -17.76 18.55 -17.48
N LEU A 36 -16.98 17.58 -17.97
CA LEU A 36 -16.93 16.24 -17.42
C LEU A 36 -16.72 16.47 -15.94
N CYS A 37 -17.81 16.41 -15.18
CA CYS A 37 -17.78 16.03 -13.79
C CYS A 37 -17.04 14.70 -13.76
N TYR A 38 -15.71 14.77 -13.64
CA TYR A 38 -14.85 13.64 -13.44
C TYR A 38 -15.27 13.07 -12.10
N ASN A 39 -16.12 12.04 -12.19
CA ASN A 39 -16.73 11.35 -11.08
C ASN A 39 -15.58 10.77 -10.24
N ARG A 40 -15.16 11.53 -9.23
CA ARG A 40 -14.09 11.26 -8.27
C ARG A 40 -14.54 10.14 -7.32
N ARG A 41 -14.79 8.96 -7.91
CA ARG A 41 -15.17 7.70 -7.26
C ARG A 41 -14.53 6.53 -8.01
N ARG A 42 -13.25 6.66 -8.37
CA ARG A 42 -12.43 5.50 -8.70
C ARG A 42 -11.84 4.99 -7.41
N LYS A 43 -11.98 3.68 -7.25
CA LYS A 43 -11.96 2.98 -5.96
C LYS A 43 -10.64 2.24 -5.86
N ASP A 44 -10.03 2.40 -4.70
CA ASP A 44 -8.69 2.01 -4.29
C ASP A 44 -8.31 0.59 -4.75
N PRO A 45 -7.44 0.44 -5.79
CA PRO A 45 -6.84 -0.81 -6.14
C PRO A 45 -5.46 -0.96 -5.49
N ASP A 46 -5.42 -1.65 -4.35
CA ASP A 46 -4.20 -1.92 -3.57
C ASP A 46 -4.05 -3.43 -3.31
N VAL A 47 -2.85 -3.89 -2.97
CA VAL A 47 -2.54 -5.29 -2.58
C VAL A 47 -3.13 -5.62 -1.21
N THR A 48 -3.96 -6.66 -1.12
CA THR A 48 -4.72 -6.90 0.12
C THR A 48 -3.82 -7.25 1.30
N PRO A 49 -4.16 -6.79 2.53
CA PRO A 49 -3.54 -7.30 3.76
C PRO A 49 -3.59 -8.83 3.85
N ILE A 50 -4.55 -9.46 3.16
CA ILE A 50 -4.66 -10.91 3.02
C ILE A 50 -3.46 -11.48 2.25
N ALA A 51 -3.16 -10.93 1.07
CA ALA A 51 -2.01 -11.35 0.26
C ALA A 51 -0.68 -11.17 1.03
N HIS A 52 -0.49 -10.02 1.69
CA HIS A 52 0.69 -9.80 2.53
C HIS A 52 0.76 -10.77 3.71
N THR A 53 -0.36 -11.02 4.40
CA THR A 53 -0.43 -12.02 5.47
C THR A 53 -0.04 -13.41 4.97
N MET A 54 -0.50 -13.80 3.79
CA MET A 54 -0.15 -15.10 3.21
C MET A 54 1.33 -15.17 2.84
N VAL A 55 1.93 -14.09 2.32
CA VAL A 55 3.39 -14.01 2.11
C VAL A 55 4.15 -14.10 3.43
N GLY A 56 3.69 -13.43 4.49
CA GLY A 56 4.28 -13.51 5.83
C GLY A 56 4.25 -14.93 6.40
N ILE A 57 3.10 -15.61 6.35
CA ILE A 57 2.96 -17.02 6.77
C ILE A 57 3.87 -17.92 5.93
N SER A 58 3.94 -17.70 4.62
CA SER A 58 4.78 -18.48 3.71
C SER A 58 6.27 -18.32 4.01
N GLY A 59 6.73 -17.09 4.28
CA GLY A 59 8.10 -16.81 4.69
C GLY A 59 8.46 -17.47 6.02
N TRP A 60 7.53 -17.46 6.99
CA TRP A 60 7.70 -18.16 8.26
C TRP A 60 7.82 -19.67 8.06
N LEU A 61 6.89 -20.29 7.31
CA LEU A 61 6.93 -21.73 7.01
C LEU A 61 8.21 -22.15 6.28
N ALA A 62 8.77 -21.28 5.44
CA ALA A 62 10.00 -21.56 4.71
C ALA A 62 11.27 -21.58 5.58
N VAL A 63 11.25 -20.94 6.76
CA VAL A 63 12.45 -20.77 7.60
C VAL A 63 12.33 -21.40 8.99
N SER A 64 11.14 -21.45 9.58
CA SER A 64 10.93 -21.96 10.93
C SER A 64 10.83 -23.48 10.95
N ARG A 65 11.62 -24.10 11.84
CA ARG A 65 11.69 -25.57 12.00
C ARG A 65 10.75 -26.12 13.07
N ARG A 66 10.22 -25.25 13.93
CA ARG A 66 9.33 -25.61 15.04
C ARG A 66 8.25 -24.53 15.14
N PHE A 67 7.05 -24.93 15.53
CA PHE A 67 5.98 -23.99 15.77
C PHE A 67 6.36 -23.05 16.91
N ARG A 68 6.36 -21.75 16.62
CA ARG A 68 6.65 -20.68 17.57
C ARG A 68 5.72 -19.53 17.26
N GLY A 69 4.65 -19.39 18.02
CA GLY A 69 3.62 -18.38 17.80
C GLY A 69 4.19 -16.97 17.70
N GLY A 70 5.17 -16.62 18.53
CA GLY A 70 5.85 -15.31 18.47
C GLY A 70 6.63 -15.07 17.17
N GLU A 71 7.28 -16.09 16.61
CA GLU A 71 7.97 -15.96 15.30
C GLU A 71 6.93 -15.81 14.17
N MET A 72 5.87 -16.60 14.20
CA MET A 72 4.78 -16.49 13.21
C MET A 72 4.13 -15.10 13.26
N ALA A 73 3.83 -14.60 14.46
CA ALA A 73 3.29 -13.27 14.67
C ALA A 73 4.24 -12.19 14.15
N ALA A 74 5.55 -12.31 14.38
CA ALA A 74 6.54 -11.39 13.84
C ALA A 74 6.49 -11.31 12.31
N PHE A 75 6.37 -12.45 11.62
CA PHE A 75 6.27 -12.48 10.15
C PHE A 75 4.98 -11.87 9.63
N VAL A 76 3.84 -12.17 10.25
CA VAL A 76 2.56 -11.57 9.89
C VAL A 76 2.58 -10.06 10.14
N LEU A 77 3.11 -9.62 11.28
CA LEU A 77 3.24 -8.20 11.61
C LEU A 77 4.19 -7.50 10.64
N ALA A 78 5.35 -8.06 10.33
CA ALA A 78 6.28 -7.46 9.38
C ALA A 78 5.67 -7.30 7.99
N ALA A 79 4.81 -8.25 7.57
CA ALA A 79 4.13 -8.17 6.29
C ALA A 79 2.98 -7.16 6.26
N ASN A 80 2.35 -6.82 7.39
CA ASN A 80 1.16 -5.96 7.44
C ASN A 80 1.37 -4.62 8.16
N LEU A 81 2.52 -4.39 8.80
CA LEU A 81 2.74 -3.14 9.52
C LEU A 81 2.66 -1.90 8.63
N PRO A 82 3.11 -1.93 7.36
CA PRO A 82 2.92 -0.81 6.46
C PRO A 82 1.43 -0.52 6.17
N ASP A 83 0.58 -1.55 6.12
CA ASP A 83 -0.88 -1.43 5.95
C ASP A 83 -1.61 -0.84 7.17
N VAL A 84 -0.94 -0.57 8.29
CA VAL A 84 -1.59 -0.02 9.50
C VAL A 84 -2.21 1.35 9.26
N ASP A 85 -1.72 2.10 8.27
CA ASP A 85 -2.34 3.35 7.84
C ASP A 85 -3.77 3.14 7.31
N PHE A 86 -4.11 1.95 6.82
CA PHE A 86 -5.48 1.57 6.48
C PHE A 86 -6.41 1.65 7.71
N LEU A 87 -5.96 1.13 8.86
CA LEU A 87 -6.71 1.21 10.11
C LEU A 87 -6.85 2.67 10.56
N LEU A 88 -5.79 3.47 10.42
CA LEU A 88 -5.84 4.89 10.74
C LEU A 88 -6.83 5.65 9.85
N ARG A 89 -6.95 5.28 8.57
CA ARG A 89 -7.93 5.84 7.63
C ARG A 89 -9.37 5.43 7.91
N MET A 90 -9.63 4.42 8.75
CA MET A 90 -10.98 4.16 9.25
C MET A 90 -11.50 5.31 10.12
N VAL A 91 -10.60 6.12 10.70
CA VAL A 91 -10.96 7.31 11.46
C VAL A 91 -11.24 8.47 10.48
N PRO A 92 -12.48 9.01 10.41
CA PRO A 92 -12.85 10.04 9.44
C PRO A 92 -12.00 11.31 9.49
N ALA A 93 -11.52 11.67 10.69
CA ALA A 93 -10.69 12.85 10.92
C ALA A 93 -9.28 12.74 10.32
N VAL A 94 -8.75 11.52 10.15
CA VAL A 94 -7.41 11.25 9.61
C VAL A 94 -7.49 10.97 8.11
N ARG A 95 -8.57 10.33 7.65
CA ARG A 95 -8.80 9.97 6.24
C ARG A 95 -8.66 11.15 5.27
N SER A 96 -9.05 12.36 5.68
CA SER A 96 -8.97 13.57 4.85
C SER A 96 -7.59 14.25 4.87
N ARG A 97 -6.71 13.88 5.80
CA ARG A 97 -5.43 14.57 6.05
C ARG A 97 -4.21 13.83 5.52
N ILE A 98 -4.25 12.49 5.50
CA ILE A 98 -3.10 11.66 5.14
C ILE A 98 -3.48 10.77 3.94
N PRO A 99 -2.82 10.93 2.77
CA PRO A 99 -2.96 9.99 1.67
C PRO A 99 -2.51 8.60 2.12
N HIS A 100 -3.23 7.56 1.70
CA HIS A 100 -2.81 6.17 1.90
C HIS A 100 -1.40 5.98 1.30
N GLN A 101 -0.60 5.09 1.89
CA GLN A 101 0.72 4.70 1.37
C GLN A 101 1.81 5.79 1.44
N TYR A 102 1.49 7.00 1.91
CA TYR A 102 2.48 8.08 1.92
C TYR A 102 3.53 7.94 3.04
N VAL A 103 3.09 7.56 4.24
CA VAL A 103 3.96 7.57 5.46
C VAL A 103 4.44 6.18 5.85
N THR A 104 3.66 5.14 5.58
CA THR A 104 3.97 3.78 6.05
C THR A 104 4.57 2.89 4.97
N HIS A 105 4.27 3.15 3.69
CA HIS A 105 4.76 2.34 2.57
C HIS A 105 6.07 2.91 2.02
N ASN A 106 7.02 3.23 2.90
CA ASN A 106 8.39 3.60 2.49
C ASN A 106 9.41 2.61 3.05
N LEU A 107 10.54 2.53 2.36
CA LEU A 107 11.59 1.58 2.68
C LEU A 107 12.13 1.80 4.10
N VAL A 108 12.22 3.05 4.55
CA VAL A 108 12.70 3.37 5.91
C VAL A 108 11.75 2.82 6.96
N PHE A 109 10.45 3.05 6.83
CA PHE A 109 9.42 2.54 7.74
C PHE A 109 9.40 1.02 7.76
N VAL A 110 9.46 0.39 6.60
CA VAL A 110 9.49 -1.08 6.45
C VAL A 110 10.73 -1.69 7.10
N LEU A 111 11.91 -1.10 6.90
CA LEU A 111 13.14 -1.57 7.52
C LEU A 111 13.11 -1.39 9.04
N LEU A 112 12.66 -0.23 9.54
CA LEU A 112 12.60 0.06 10.98
C LEU A 112 11.57 -0.83 11.69
N SER A 113 10.38 -0.98 11.12
CA SER A 113 9.33 -1.86 11.65
C SER A 113 9.78 -3.31 11.70
N THR A 114 10.44 -3.79 10.65
CA THR A 114 10.99 -5.15 10.63
C THR A 114 12.11 -5.32 11.64
N LEU A 115 12.99 -4.33 11.78
CA LEU A 115 14.09 -4.35 12.75
C LEU A 115 13.57 -4.40 14.20
N LEU A 116 12.49 -3.69 14.51
CA LEU A 116 11.83 -3.74 15.81
C LEU A 116 11.38 -5.17 16.17
N LEU A 117 10.98 -5.95 15.17
CA LEU A 117 10.53 -7.33 15.34
C LEU A 117 11.69 -8.34 15.45
N PHE A 118 12.96 -7.93 15.32
CA PHE A 118 14.12 -8.84 15.47
C PHE A 118 14.24 -9.46 16.86
N GLY A 119 13.71 -8.80 17.89
CA GLY A 119 13.67 -9.33 19.25
C GLY A 119 12.78 -10.57 19.39
N LEU A 120 11.80 -10.75 18.49
CA LEU A 120 10.86 -11.87 18.51
C LEU A 120 11.41 -13.11 17.80
N VAL A 121 12.56 -12.99 17.11
CA VAL A 121 13.16 -14.07 16.31
C VAL A 121 14.58 -14.40 16.80
N ARG A 122 14.86 -15.70 16.96
CA ARG A 122 16.07 -16.15 17.66
C ARG A 122 17.31 -16.34 16.79
N THR A 123 17.14 -16.58 15.49
CA THR A 123 18.27 -16.93 14.63
C THR A 123 18.51 -15.88 13.57
N ILE A 124 19.79 -15.67 13.20
CA ILE A 124 20.17 -14.74 12.14
C ILE A 124 19.49 -15.06 10.80
N ARG A 125 19.33 -16.35 10.49
CA ARG A 125 18.61 -16.81 9.30
C ARG A 125 17.15 -16.36 9.28
N VAL A 126 16.46 -16.48 10.40
CA VAL A 126 15.05 -16.07 10.53
C VAL A 126 14.94 -14.54 10.46
N ARG A 127 15.90 -13.79 11.01
CA ARG A 127 15.97 -12.33 10.88
C ARG A 127 16.09 -11.87 9.42
N TRP A 128 16.97 -12.51 8.64
CA TRP A 128 17.09 -12.22 7.21
C TRP A 128 15.82 -12.57 6.44
N ALA A 129 15.16 -13.69 6.76
CA ALA A 129 13.89 -14.05 6.14
C ALA A 129 12.77 -13.06 6.51
N LEU A 130 12.74 -12.60 7.77
CA LEU A 130 11.80 -11.57 8.22
C LEU A 130 12.02 -10.26 7.47
N LEU A 131 13.28 -9.85 7.29
CA LEU A 131 13.64 -8.68 6.49
C LEU A 131 13.20 -8.81 5.04
N ALA A 132 13.42 -9.98 4.43
CA ALA A 132 12.98 -10.26 3.07
C ALA A 132 11.44 -10.15 2.94
N VAL A 133 10.70 -10.63 3.94
CA VAL A 133 9.22 -10.48 3.99
C VAL A 133 8.82 -9.02 4.12
N GLY A 134 9.44 -8.24 5.01
CA GLY A 134 9.18 -6.81 5.14
C GLY A 134 9.43 -6.08 3.81
N VAL A 135 10.60 -6.29 3.18
CA VAL A 135 10.93 -5.67 1.88
C VAL A 135 9.99 -6.16 0.77
N SER A 136 9.55 -7.42 0.82
CA SER A 136 8.60 -7.93 -0.18
C SER A 136 7.30 -7.14 -0.20
N HIS A 137 6.87 -6.58 0.93
CA HIS A 137 5.69 -5.71 0.99
C HIS A 137 5.77 -4.58 -0.06
N VAL A 138 6.82 -3.76 0.00
CA VAL A 138 7.07 -2.66 -0.94
C VAL A 138 7.17 -3.15 -2.38
N VAL A 139 7.81 -4.31 -2.58
CA VAL A 139 7.97 -4.89 -3.92
C VAL A 139 6.64 -5.33 -4.50
N LEU A 140 5.77 -5.97 -3.70
CA LEU A 140 4.43 -6.35 -4.12
C LEU A 140 3.62 -5.12 -4.51
N ASP A 141 3.66 -4.05 -3.71
CA ASP A 141 2.91 -2.82 -4.00
C ASP A 141 3.41 -2.10 -5.26
N LEU A 142 4.71 -2.18 -5.55
CA LEU A 142 5.28 -1.63 -6.78
C LEU A 142 4.79 -2.37 -8.03
N LEU A 143 4.61 -3.68 -7.89
CA LEU A 143 4.22 -4.56 -9.00
C LEU A 143 2.73 -4.51 -9.29
N VAL A 144 1.89 -4.21 -8.29
CA VAL A 144 0.46 -4.06 -8.53
C VAL A 144 0.15 -2.73 -9.21
N THR A 145 -0.77 -2.78 -10.17
CA THR A 145 -1.21 -1.59 -10.87
C THR A 145 -2.08 -0.73 -9.98
N ASP A 146 -1.47 0.33 -9.43
CA ASP A 146 -2.15 1.46 -8.82
C ASP A 146 -2.81 2.32 -9.92
N MET A 147 -4.08 2.64 -9.71
CA MET A 147 -4.90 3.45 -10.60
C MET A 147 -5.42 4.72 -9.90
N MET A 148 -4.88 5.03 -8.73
CA MET A 148 -5.29 6.16 -7.89
C MET A 148 -4.31 7.31 -8.01
N ASP A 149 -4.85 8.53 -8.04
CA ASP A 149 -4.01 9.72 -7.96
C ASP A 149 -3.66 10.04 -6.48
N PRO A 150 -2.38 10.31 -6.18
CA PRO A 150 -1.24 10.29 -7.09
C PRO A 150 -0.74 8.85 -7.34
N ILE A 151 -0.46 8.50 -8.61
CA ILE A 151 -0.07 7.13 -9.00
C ILE A 151 1.27 6.75 -8.37
N GLY A 152 1.26 5.68 -7.59
CA GLY A 152 2.42 5.15 -6.88
C GLY A 152 2.68 5.85 -5.55
N PHE A 153 3.74 5.42 -4.88
CA PHE A 153 4.04 5.86 -3.51
C PHE A 153 5.52 6.22 -3.32
N PRO A 154 5.85 7.08 -2.34
CA PRO A 154 7.22 7.57 -2.16
C PRO A 154 8.09 6.56 -1.39
N ILE A 155 8.65 5.57 -2.10
CA ILE A 155 9.50 4.51 -1.50
C ILE A 155 10.64 5.09 -0.66
N LEU A 156 11.26 6.18 -1.15
CA LEU A 156 12.47 6.77 -0.56
C LEU A 156 12.18 7.87 0.47
N PHE A 157 10.93 8.03 0.89
CA PHE A 157 10.60 8.94 1.99
C PHE A 157 11.38 8.56 3.26
N PRO A 158 11.94 9.50 4.04
CA PRO A 158 11.82 10.97 3.94
C PRO A 158 12.88 11.66 3.06
N PHE A 159 13.78 10.90 2.41
CA PHE A 159 14.87 11.48 1.60
C PHE A 159 14.39 12.00 0.25
N SER A 160 13.33 11.43 -0.31
CA SER A 160 12.72 11.88 -1.56
C SER A 160 11.21 11.72 -1.54
N SER A 161 10.51 12.67 -2.15
CA SER A 161 9.06 12.63 -2.41
C SER A 161 8.71 12.10 -3.81
N ARG A 162 9.68 11.55 -4.55
CA ARG A 162 9.43 10.93 -5.86
C ARG A 162 8.56 9.69 -5.69
N LEU A 163 7.49 9.63 -6.46
CA LEU A 163 6.58 8.49 -6.50
C LEU A 163 7.10 7.45 -7.47
N PHE A 164 6.98 6.17 -7.09
CA PHE A 164 7.40 5.05 -7.90
C PHE A 164 6.23 4.10 -8.13
N HIS A 165 6.12 3.62 -9.36
CA HIS A 165 5.11 2.66 -9.79
C HIS A 165 5.65 1.87 -10.99
N VAL A 166 5.43 0.56 -11.03
CA VAL A 166 5.84 -0.30 -12.17
C VAL A 166 4.62 -0.86 -12.90
N GLY A 167 3.61 -1.36 -12.18
CA GLY A 167 2.32 -1.77 -12.77
C GLY A 167 2.39 -3.01 -13.68
N GLY A 168 2.75 -4.16 -13.12
CA GLY A 168 2.81 -5.44 -13.83
C GLY A 168 1.69 -6.44 -13.51
N PHE A 169 0.92 -6.20 -12.44
CA PHE A 169 -0.16 -7.08 -11.99
C PHE A 169 -1.53 -6.42 -12.12
N PRO A 170 -2.61 -7.19 -12.37
CA PRO A 170 -3.93 -6.61 -12.55
C PRO A 170 -4.40 -5.89 -11.26
N PRO A 171 -5.18 -4.79 -11.38
CA PRO A 171 -5.65 -4.02 -10.23
C PRO A 171 -6.65 -4.82 -9.38
N PHE A 172 -6.53 -4.71 -8.05
CA PHE A 172 -7.37 -5.41 -7.10
C PHE A 172 -8.49 -4.52 -6.53
N HIS A 173 -9.76 -4.77 -6.82
CA HIS A 173 -10.83 -3.83 -6.45
C HIS A 173 -11.43 -4.09 -5.05
N ARG A 174 -11.57 -3.05 -4.21
CA ARG A 174 -12.04 -3.21 -2.80
C ARG A 174 -13.40 -2.61 -2.47
N GLU A 175 -14.30 -2.53 -3.45
CA GLU A 175 -15.52 -1.73 -3.31
C GLU A 175 -16.53 -2.27 -2.28
N SER A 176 -16.61 -3.59 -2.17
CA SER A 176 -17.50 -4.31 -1.25
C SER A 176 -16.97 -5.73 -1.05
N LEU A 177 -17.44 -6.43 -0.01
CA LEU A 177 -17.09 -7.85 0.18
C LEU A 177 -17.44 -8.70 -1.06
N ALA A 178 -18.56 -8.40 -1.72
CA ALA A 178 -18.95 -9.09 -2.95
C ALA A 178 -17.95 -8.86 -4.10
N VAL A 179 -17.37 -7.66 -4.20
CA VAL A 179 -16.33 -7.36 -5.20
C VAL A 179 -15.00 -8.01 -4.80
N VAL A 180 -14.63 -8.01 -3.53
CA VAL A 180 -13.43 -8.71 -3.01
C VAL A 180 -13.47 -10.19 -3.36
N PHE A 181 -14.62 -10.85 -3.23
CA PHE A 181 -14.83 -12.25 -3.61
C PHE A 181 -15.26 -12.46 -5.07
N SER A 182 -15.15 -11.44 -5.92
CA SER A 182 -15.41 -11.61 -7.35
C SER A 182 -14.34 -12.47 -8.01
N TRP A 183 -14.71 -13.18 -9.07
CA TRP A 183 -13.80 -14.06 -9.81
C TRP A 183 -12.54 -13.33 -10.33
N GLY A 184 -12.67 -12.07 -10.71
CA GLY A 184 -11.53 -11.25 -11.14
C GLY A 184 -10.50 -11.07 -10.02
N ASN A 185 -10.97 -10.65 -8.84
CA ASN A 185 -10.11 -10.46 -7.66
C ASN A 185 -9.56 -11.78 -7.11
N LEU A 186 -10.34 -12.85 -7.12
CA LEU A 186 -9.87 -14.18 -6.74
C LEU A 186 -8.76 -14.68 -7.70
N GLY A 187 -8.88 -14.36 -8.99
CA GLY A 187 -7.83 -14.63 -9.97
C GLY A 187 -6.54 -13.86 -9.67
N VAL A 188 -6.65 -12.58 -9.30
CA VAL A 188 -5.49 -11.74 -8.89
C VAL A 188 -4.85 -12.29 -7.62
N MET A 189 -5.64 -12.57 -6.57
CA MET A 189 -5.13 -13.20 -5.34
C MET A 189 -4.44 -14.53 -5.63
N GLY A 190 -5.04 -15.37 -6.49
CA GLY A 190 -4.48 -16.65 -6.88
C GLY A 190 -3.15 -16.50 -7.61
N LEU A 191 -3.03 -15.49 -8.48
CA LEU A 191 -1.79 -15.19 -9.19
C LEU A 191 -0.70 -14.66 -8.24
N GLU A 192 -1.03 -13.73 -7.35
CA GLU A 192 -0.13 -13.23 -6.31
C GLU A 192 0.38 -14.38 -5.43
N LEU A 193 -0.50 -15.29 -5.01
CA LEU A 193 -0.12 -16.49 -4.27
C LEU A 193 0.78 -17.42 -5.06
N LEU A 194 0.46 -17.65 -6.33
CA LEU A 194 1.25 -18.53 -7.19
C LEU A 194 2.66 -17.98 -7.42
N VAL A 195 2.79 -16.67 -7.55
CA VAL A 195 4.09 -16.04 -7.83
C VAL A 195 4.91 -15.86 -6.55
N PHE A 196 4.30 -15.49 -5.43
CA PHE A 196 5.04 -15.12 -4.21
C PHE A 196 5.03 -16.19 -3.12
N ALA A 197 3.92 -16.90 -2.91
CA ALA A 197 3.79 -17.89 -1.83
C ALA A 197 4.24 -19.30 -2.25
N VAL A 198 3.86 -19.75 -3.45
CA VAL A 198 4.14 -21.12 -3.92
C VAL A 198 5.65 -21.44 -4.01
N PRO A 199 6.54 -20.57 -4.53
CA PRO A 199 7.98 -20.87 -4.54
C PRO A 199 8.53 -21.07 -3.13
N LEU A 200 8.04 -20.29 -2.15
CA LEU A 200 8.43 -20.44 -0.75
C LEU A 200 7.92 -21.76 -0.17
N TRP A 201 6.71 -22.18 -0.53
CA TRP A 201 6.16 -23.48 -0.11
C TRP A 201 6.92 -24.65 -0.72
N VAL A 202 7.32 -24.58 -1.99
CA VAL A 202 8.15 -25.63 -2.61
C VAL A 202 9.51 -25.72 -1.89
N LEU A 203 10.14 -24.60 -1.57
CA LEU A 203 11.38 -24.58 -0.79
C LEU A 203 11.18 -25.13 0.63
N ALA A 204 10.05 -24.82 1.28
CA ALA A 204 9.70 -25.37 2.58
C ALA A 204 9.49 -26.89 2.51
N ALA A 205 8.70 -27.37 1.55
CA ALA A 205 8.38 -28.77 1.34
C ALA A 205 9.65 -29.61 1.04
N ARG A 206 10.53 -29.11 0.16
CA ARG A 206 11.82 -29.78 -0.13
C ARG A 206 12.70 -29.92 1.11
N ARG A 207 12.64 -28.97 2.05
CA ARG A 207 13.36 -29.06 3.33
C ARG A 207 12.72 -30.06 4.30
N LEU A 208 11.40 -30.14 4.32
CA LEU A 208 10.67 -31.12 5.13
C LEU A 208 10.83 -32.55 4.60
N GLN A 209 11.09 -32.70 3.30
CA GLN A 209 11.36 -33.98 2.64
C GLN A 209 12.81 -34.47 2.78
N ILE A 210 13.73 -33.73 3.41
CA ILE A 210 15.10 -34.20 3.61
C ILE A 210 15.07 -35.44 4.54
N PRO A 211 15.43 -36.64 4.06
CA PRO A 211 15.24 -37.92 4.77
C PRO A 211 16.19 -38.17 5.96
N GLY A 212 16.63 -37.14 6.68
CA GLY A 212 17.61 -37.25 7.76
C GLY A 212 17.03 -37.42 9.17
N ALA A 213 15.73 -37.18 9.37
CA ALA A 213 15.13 -37.15 10.72
C ALA A 213 14.35 -38.43 11.10
N LYS A 214 14.49 -39.52 10.32
CA LYS A 214 13.77 -40.79 10.55
C LYS A 214 14.67 -41.99 10.90
N ARG A 215 15.94 -41.80 11.28
CA ARG A 215 16.85 -42.94 11.57
C ARG A 215 17.19 -43.20 13.05
N ASP A 216 16.69 -42.41 13.99
CA ASP A 216 17.08 -42.57 15.41
C ASP A 216 15.93 -43.01 16.34
N PHE A 217 14.76 -43.40 15.81
CA PHE A 217 13.65 -43.89 16.64
C PHE A 217 13.74 -45.40 16.97
N TRP A 218 14.78 -46.09 16.50
CA TRP A 218 14.99 -47.53 16.69
C TRP A 218 16.41 -47.88 17.15
N ARG A 219 17.03 -47.05 18.00
CA ARG A 219 18.26 -47.42 18.71
C ARG A 219 18.17 -47.07 20.18
#